data_AF-V4HT60-F1
#
_entry.id   AF-V4HT60-F1
#
_cell.length_a   1.000
_cell.length_b   1.000
_cell.length_c   1.000
_cell.angle_alpha   90.00
_cell.angle_beta   90.00
_cell.angle_gamma   90.00
#
_symmetry.space_group_name_H-M   'P 1'
#
loop_
_entity.id
_entity.type
_entity.pdbx_description
1 polymer ?
#
loop_
_entity_poly.entity_id
_entity_poly.type
_entity_poly.pdbx_seq_one_letter_code
_entity_poly.pdbx_strand_id
1 'polypeptide(L)'
;MGQNTLLGNFVQLKQSLLLFKTAAVGSAIVIMVASWFLYVQLQQTRTLNDHLFQLQTQIQRLLDQEERFLIERQRESLASIEDDRASYRKSYSQLLNMLVAQQRDLTLLFKLDEEVKRFALKYEQLASMQALLGYDKEEGVYGNFRRQAHALQDIARQTQHPQLEILLLELRRREKDFLLRLEPNYLLIHQDLLSRTELLISAQFPNKSQELLSILNQYQHGFNTYISVLQKQGLDHSQGVRSELHQLKISIRNHFEVVSKQLFNEALSEKQSLILTCLVIIVSISCFSLLLLFVLNTRISEHIISISRVLKKCCSTRRLLNEGKH
;
A
#
# COMPACT_ATOMS: atom_id res chain seq x y z
N MET A 1 -4.65 -80.58 -24.51
CA MET A 1 -3.65 -79.54 -24.21
C MET A 1 -3.93 -78.16 -24.83
N GLY A 2 -4.83 -78.01 -25.82
CA GLY A 2 -5.10 -76.72 -26.48
C GLY A 2 -6.15 -75.79 -25.84
N GLN A 3 -6.99 -76.27 -24.91
CA GLN A 3 -8.02 -75.43 -24.26
C GLN A 3 -7.47 -74.57 -23.10
N ASN A 4 -6.47 -75.04 -22.34
CA ASN A 4 -5.88 -74.28 -21.24
C ASN A 4 -5.07 -73.06 -21.70
N THR A 5 -4.47 -73.11 -22.90
CA THR A 5 -3.73 -71.99 -23.50
C THR A 5 -4.65 -70.88 -24.02
N LEU A 6 -5.82 -71.20 -24.56
CA LEU A 6 -6.79 -70.18 -25.02
C LEU A 6 -7.47 -69.43 -23.87
N LEU A 7 -7.79 -70.13 -22.77
CA LEU A 7 -8.33 -69.52 -21.55
C LEU A 7 -7.31 -68.59 -20.86
N GLY A 8 -6.03 -68.98 -20.78
CA GLY A 8 -4.96 -68.12 -20.26
C GLY A 8 -4.77 -66.84 -21.08
N ASN A 9 -4.91 -66.92 -22.41
CA ASN A 9 -4.76 -65.77 -23.32
C ASN A 9 -5.92 -64.76 -23.18
N PHE A 10 -7.15 -65.23 -22.96
CA PHE A 10 -8.31 -64.35 -22.73
C PHE A 10 -8.21 -63.60 -21.40
N VAL A 11 -7.63 -64.26 -20.38
CA VAL A 11 -7.34 -63.66 -19.06
C VAL A 11 -6.28 -62.56 -19.18
N GLN A 12 -5.21 -62.78 -19.96
CA GLN A 12 -4.17 -61.78 -20.19
C GLN A 12 -4.68 -60.53 -20.95
N LEU A 13 -5.55 -60.70 -21.95
CA LEU A 13 -6.18 -59.59 -22.68
C LEU A 13 -7.13 -58.77 -21.80
N LYS A 14 -7.88 -59.43 -20.90
CA LYS A 14 -8.71 -58.73 -19.91
C LYS A 14 -7.85 -57.97 -18.89
N GLN A 15 -6.73 -58.56 -18.47
CA GLN A 15 -5.80 -57.91 -17.53
C GLN A 15 -5.13 -56.68 -18.14
N SER A 16 -4.70 -56.71 -19.41
CA SER A 16 -4.11 -55.55 -20.08
C SER A 16 -5.12 -54.41 -20.24
N LEU A 17 -6.37 -54.73 -20.57
CA LEU A 17 -7.46 -53.75 -20.69
C LEU A 17 -7.87 -53.17 -19.33
N LEU A 18 -7.82 -53.98 -18.27
CA LEU A 18 -8.05 -53.54 -16.89
C LEU A 18 -6.94 -52.57 -16.44
N LEU A 19 -5.68 -52.91 -16.68
CA LEU A 19 -4.51 -52.07 -16.37
C LEU A 19 -4.57 -50.72 -17.08
N PHE A 20 -5.01 -50.71 -18.34
CA PHE A 20 -5.22 -49.46 -19.09
C PHE A 20 -6.30 -48.57 -18.45
N LYS A 21 -7.45 -49.16 -18.09
CA LYS A 21 -8.52 -48.43 -17.41
C LYS A 21 -8.07 -47.86 -16.07
N THR A 22 -7.32 -48.62 -15.28
CA THR A 22 -6.78 -48.14 -13.99
C THR A 22 -5.74 -47.05 -14.17
N ALA A 23 -4.89 -47.14 -15.20
CA ALA A 23 -3.89 -46.10 -15.50
C ALA A 23 -4.56 -44.79 -15.97
N ALA A 24 -5.58 -44.88 -16.82
CA ALA A 24 -6.35 -43.72 -17.28
C ALA A 24 -7.15 -43.05 -16.16
N VAL A 25 -7.74 -43.84 -15.25
CA VAL A 25 -8.42 -43.30 -14.06
C VAL A 25 -7.40 -42.68 -13.10
N GLY A 26 -6.24 -43.30 -12.90
CA GLY A 26 -5.17 -42.77 -12.07
C GLY A 26 -4.64 -41.43 -12.59
N SER A 27 -4.40 -41.28 -13.89
CA SER A 27 -3.96 -40.01 -14.47
C SER A 27 -5.03 -38.92 -14.36
N ALA A 28 -6.31 -39.26 -14.56
CA ALA A 28 -7.42 -38.33 -14.36
C ALA A 28 -7.50 -37.82 -12.90
N ILE A 29 -7.29 -38.69 -11.92
CA ILE A 29 -7.25 -38.30 -10.49
C ILE A 29 -6.09 -37.36 -10.21
N VAL A 30 -4.89 -37.65 -10.74
CA VAL A 30 -3.71 -36.77 -10.53
C VAL A 30 -3.94 -35.40 -11.15
N ILE A 31 -4.50 -35.33 -12.36
CA ILE A 31 -4.85 -34.06 -13.00
C ILE A 31 -5.87 -33.31 -12.15
N MET A 32 -6.92 -33.98 -11.67
CA MET A 32 -7.95 -33.36 -10.83
C MET A 32 -7.37 -32.78 -9.52
N VAL A 33 -6.49 -33.53 -8.85
CA VAL A 33 -5.82 -33.08 -7.62
C VAL A 33 -4.87 -31.91 -7.90
N ALA A 34 -4.08 -31.98 -8.98
CA ALA A 34 -3.21 -30.89 -9.39
C ALA A 34 -4.01 -29.64 -9.76
N SER A 35 -5.13 -29.78 -10.47
CA SER A 35 -6.03 -28.68 -10.81
C SER A 35 -6.68 -28.07 -9.58
N TRP A 36 -7.15 -28.89 -8.62
CA TRP A 36 -7.66 -28.41 -7.34
C TRP A 36 -6.61 -27.61 -6.57
N PHE A 37 -5.39 -28.16 -6.47
CA PHE A 37 -4.28 -27.53 -5.77
C PHE A 37 -3.88 -26.19 -6.41
N LEU A 38 -3.76 -26.14 -7.74
CA LEU A 38 -3.52 -24.91 -8.49
C LEU A 38 -4.63 -23.88 -8.30
N TYR A 39 -5.89 -24.32 -8.25
CA TYR A 39 -7.04 -23.46 -7.98
C TYR A 39 -6.96 -22.81 -6.59
N VAL A 40 -6.65 -23.60 -5.55
CA VAL A 40 -6.45 -23.09 -4.17
C VAL A 40 -5.31 -22.06 -4.13
N GLN A 41 -4.17 -22.34 -4.76
CA GLN A 41 -3.03 -21.41 -4.81
C GLN A 41 -3.37 -20.13 -5.57
N LEU A 42 -4.22 -20.21 -6.58
CA LEU A 42 -4.69 -19.05 -7.33
C LEU A 42 -5.56 -18.13 -6.46
N GLN A 43 -6.44 -18.71 -5.63
CA GLN A 43 -7.27 -17.95 -4.68
C GLN A 43 -6.44 -17.27 -3.58
N GLN A 44 -5.37 -17.91 -3.08
CA GLN A 44 -4.48 -17.30 -2.08
C GLN A 44 -3.77 -16.05 -2.61
N THR A 45 -3.35 -16.01 -3.87
CA THR A 45 -2.75 -14.78 -4.43
C THR A 45 -3.77 -13.68 -4.69
N ARG A 46 -5.02 -14.04 -5.06
CA ARG A 46 -6.09 -13.05 -5.20
C ARG A 46 -6.39 -12.37 -3.86
N THR A 47 -6.57 -13.17 -2.81
CA THR A 47 -6.80 -12.66 -1.45
C THR A 47 -5.64 -11.79 -0.94
N LEU A 48 -4.38 -12.17 -1.22
CA LEU A 48 -3.22 -11.31 -0.92
C LEU A 48 -3.32 -9.95 -1.64
N ASN A 49 -3.64 -9.97 -2.94
CA ASN A 49 -3.77 -8.75 -3.73
C ASN A 49 -4.92 -7.87 -3.24
N ASP A 50 -6.05 -8.46 -2.86
CA ASP A 50 -7.19 -7.74 -2.31
C ASP A 50 -6.82 -7.06 -0.97
N HIS A 51 -6.10 -7.77 -0.08
CA HIS A 51 -5.63 -7.19 1.18
C HIS A 51 -4.59 -6.09 0.98
N LEU A 52 -3.65 -6.26 0.04
CA LEU A 52 -2.69 -5.22 -0.31
C LEU A 52 -3.40 -3.99 -0.86
N PHE A 53 -4.34 -4.16 -1.78
CA PHE A 53 -5.12 -3.06 -2.35
C PHE A 53 -5.97 -2.33 -1.29
N GLN A 54 -6.62 -3.09 -0.39
CA GLN A 54 -7.36 -2.51 0.73
C GLN A 54 -6.44 -1.71 1.65
N LEU A 55 -5.29 -2.26 2.01
CA LEU A 55 -4.30 -1.58 2.85
C LEU A 55 -3.78 -0.31 2.17
N GLN A 56 -3.44 -0.37 0.88
CA GLN A 56 -3.04 0.81 0.10
C GLN A 56 -4.10 1.90 0.12
N THR A 57 -5.36 1.52 -0.05
CA THR A 57 -6.49 2.45 -0.02
C THR A 57 -6.62 3.12 1.34
N GLN A 58 -6.51 2.37 2.44
CA GLN A 58 -6.59 2.96 3.78
C GLN A 58 -5.38 3.83 4.12
N ILE A 59 -4.17 3.43 3.69
CA ILE A 59 -2.99 4.28 3.81
C ILE A 59 -3.24 5.60 3.06
N GLN A 60 -3.67 5.56 1.80
CA GLN A 60 -3.89 6.77 1.03
C GLN A 60 -4.92 7.70 1.68
N ARG A 61 -6.03 7.15 2.19
CA ARG A 61 -7.04 7.94 2.93
C ARG A 61 -6.44 8.67 4.13
N LEU A 62 -5.62 7.98 4.93
CA LEU A 62 -4.89 8.60 6.04
C LEU A 62 -3.96 9.72 5.58
N LEU A 63 -3.19 9.49 4.50
CA LEU A 63 -2.23 10.48 3.99
C LEU A 63 -2.94 11.72 3.42
N ASP A 64 -4.14 11.56 2.85
CA ASP A 64 -4.94 12.66 2.28
C ASP A 64 -5.58 13.56 3.35
N GLN A 65 -5.66 13.12 4.61
CA GLN A 65 -6.22 13.92 5.71
C GLN A 65 -5.44 15.20 5.97
N GLU A 66 -4.13 15.22 5.75
CA GLU A 66 -3.31 16.42 5.89
C GLU A 66 -3.81 17.54 4.98
N GLU A 67 -4.03 17.23 3.70
CA GLU A 67 -4.42 18.23 2.70
C GLU A 67 -5.83 18.73 2.96
N ARG A 68 -6.76 17.85 3.32
CA ARG A 68 -8.12 18.23 3.74
C ARG A 68 -8.09 19.15 4.94
N PHE A 69 -7.31 18.79 5.97
CA PHE A 69 -7.18 19.58 7.19
C PHE A 69 -6.63 20.99 6.93
N LEU A 70 -5.61 21.12 6.07
CA LEU A 70 -5.01 22.41 5.73
C LEU A 70 -5.96 23.32 4.92
N ILE A 71 -6.87 22.74 4.14
CA ILE A 71 -7.89 23.46 3.35
C ILE A 71 -9.05 23.89 4.23
N GLU A 72 -9.62 22.97 5.00
CA GLU A 72 -10.83 23.21 5.80
C GLU A 72 -10.53 24.02 7.06
N ARG A 73 -9.39 23.76 7.72
CA ARG A 73 -8.94 24.39 8.97
C ARG A 73 -10.02 24.40 10.06
N GLN A 74 -10.77 23.30 10.15
CA GLN A 74 -11.91 23.14 11.06
C GLN A 74 -11.62 22.09 12.13
N ARG A 75 -12.41 22.09 13.21
CA ARG A 75 -12.23 21.17 14.33
C ARG A 75 -12.79 19.79 13.99
N GLU A 76 -13.85 19.74 13.20
CA GLU A 76 -14.59 18.53 12.82
C GLU A 76 -13.73 17.55 12.00
N SER A 77 -12.76 18.05 11.23
CA SER A 77 -11.83 17.22 10.44
C SER A 77 -10.86 16.41 11.31
N LEU A 78 -10.76 16.69 12.61
CA LEU A 78 -10.03 15.84 13.56
C LEU A 78 -10.81 14.59 13.97
N ALA A 79 -12.12 14.55 13.78
CA ALA A 79 -12.91 13.36 14.09
C ALA A 79 -12.70 12.26 13.04
N SER A 80 -12.57 12.63 11.76
CA SER A 80 -12.46 11.68 10.65
C SER A 80 -11.16 10.87 10.65
N ILE A 81 -10.07 11.39 11.24
CA ILE A 81 -8.80 10.66 11.24
C ILE A 81 -8.85 9.40 12.12
N GLU A 82 -9.66 9.39 13.19
CA GLU A 82 -9.74 8.22 14.06
C GLU A 82 -10.44 7.05 13.36
N ASP A 83 -11.47 7.35 12.56
CA ASP A 83 -12.14 6.35 11.72
C ASP A 83 -11.19 5.78 10.65
N ASP A 84 -10.37 6.63 10.03
CA ASP A 84 -9.36 6.20 9.06
C ASP A 84 -8.24 5.37 9.73
N ARG A 85 -7.82 5.72 10.95
CA ARG A 85 -6.86 4.93 11.74
C ARG A 85 -7.41 3.57 12.09
N ALA A 86 -8.68 3.49 12.50
CA ALA A 86 -9.35 2.23 12.77
C ALA A 86 -9.44 1.36 11.49
N SER A 87 -9.79 1.97 10.36
CA SER A 87 -9.87 1.29 9.05
C SER A 87 -8.51 0.77 8.58
N TYR A 88 -7.46 1.58 8.73
CA TYR A 88 -6.07 1.19 8.49
C TYR A 88 -5.67 0.02 9.37
N ARG A 89 -5.85 0.13 10.70
CA ARG A 89 -5.48 -0.91 11.66
C ARG A 89 -6.17 -2.24 11.34
N LYS A 90 -7.44 -2.19 10.97
CA LYS A 90 -8.20 -3.37 10.54
C LYS A 90 -7.56 -4.00 9.30
N SER A 91 -7.33 -3.22 8.25
CA SER A 91 -6.74 -3.72 6.99
C SER A 91 -5.32 -4.27 7.19
N TYR A 92 -4.52 -3.58 8.00
CA TYR A 92 -3.19 -4.01 8.41
C TYR A 92 -3.23 -5.34 9.15
N SER A 93 -4.12 -5.48 10.14
CA SER A 93 -4.26 -6.72 10.92
C SER A 93 -4.70 -7.92 10.07
N GLN A 94 -5.54 -7.69 9.05
CA GLN A 94 -5.97 -8.73 8.12
C GLN A 94 -4.79 -9.25 7.29
N LEU A 95 -3.98 -8.34 6.73
CA LEU A 95 -2.77 -8.72 6.00
C LEU A 95 -1.75 -9.40 6.94
N LEU A 96 -1.52 -8.84 8.12
CA LEU A 96 -0.59 -9.40 9.11
C LEU A 96 -0.95 -10.84 9.48
N ASN A 97 -2.21 -11.10 9.82
CA ASN A 97 -2.67 -12.45 10.18
C ASN A 97 -2.49 -13.45 9.04
N MET A 98 -2.71 -13.02 7.79
CA MET A 98 -2.46 -13.85 6.61
C MET A 98 -0.97 -14.17 6.44
N LEU A 99 -0.09 -13.17 6.60
CA LEU A 99 1.36 -13.37 6.47
C LEU A 99 1.95 -14.22 7.60
N VAL A 100 1.44 -14.06 8.83
CA VAL A 100 1.80 -14.89 9.99
C VAL A 100 1.41 -16.35 9.74
N ALA A 101 0.20 -16.61 9.25
CA ALA A 101 -0.25 -17.96 8.91
C ALA A 101 0.61 -18.62 7.82
N GLN A 102 1.23 -17.81 6.96
CA GLN A 102 2.14 -18.25 5.91
C GLN A 102 3.62 -18.25 6.30
N GLN A 103 3.96 -17.92 7.56
CA GLN A 103 5.34 -17.83 8.07
C GLN A 103 6.25 -16.91 7.23
N ARG A 104 5.67 -15.82 6.70
CA ARG A 104 6.38 -14.83 5.87
C ARG A 104 7.26 -13.91 6.71
N ASP A 105 8.27 -13.30 6.07
CA ASP A 105 9.01 -12.20 6.69
C ASP A 105 8.09 -10.99 6.90
N LEU A 106 8.02 -10.51 8.15
CA LEU A 106 7.17 -9.40 8.56
C LEU A 106 7.97 -8.09 8.72
N THR A 107 9.29 -8.14 8.52
CA THR A 107 10.19 -7.02 8.81
C THR A 107 9.79 -5.74 8.07
N LEU A 108 9.52 -5.84 6.77
CA LEU A 108 9.10 -4.68 5.99
C LEU A 108 7.69 -4.21 6.34
N LEU A 109 6.78 -5.13 6.66
CA LEU A 109 5.41 -4.78 7.05
C LEU A 109 5.38 -4.06 8.41
N PHE A 110 6.24 -4.45 9.36
CA PHE A 110 6.35 -3.75 10.64
C PHE A 110 6.96 -2.35 10.48
N LYS A 111 8.01 -2.21 9.67
CA LYS A 111 8.58 -0.88 9.39
C LYS A 111 7.59 0.06 8.72
N LEU A 112 6.78 -0.46 7.79
CA LEU A 112 5.69 0.32 7.18
C LEU A 112 4.69 0.84 8.25
N ASP A 113 4.31 -0.01 9.21
CA ASP A 113 3.40 0.39 10.30
C ASP A 113 4.03 1.42 11.24
N GLU A 114 5.32 1.30 11.55
CA GLU A 114 6.05 2.33 12.29
C GLU A 114 6.04 3.68 11.56
N GLU A 115 6.25 3.70 10.24
CA GLU A 115 6.19 4.93 9.44
C GLU A 115 4.78 5.54 9.44
N VAL A 116 3.72 4.72 9.29
CA VAL A 116 2.32 5.20 9.34
C VAL A 116 1.98 5.75 10.74
N LYS A 117 2.44 5.11 11.81
CA LYS A 117 2.29 5.63 13.19
C LYS A 117 3.01 6.95 13.39
N ARG A 118 4.23 7.09 12.87
CA ARG A 118 4.97 8.36 12.89
C ARG A 118 4.24 9.46 12.14
N PHE A 119 3.65 9.15 10.99
CA PHE A 119 2.80 10.08 10.26
C PHE A 119 1.60 10.52 11.10
N ALA A 120 0.91 9.59 11.76
CA ALA A 120 -0.23 9.88 12.61
C ALA A 120 0.13 10.83 13.78
N LEU A 121 1.28 10.62 14.44
CA LEU A 121 1.79 11.51 15.49
C LEU A 121 2.16 12.89 14.96
N LYS A 122 2.78 12.97 13.76
CA LYS A 122 3.11 14.26 13.13
C LYS A 122 1.87 15.02 12.69
N TYR A 123 0.83 14.32 12.25
CA TYR A 123 -0.45 14.93 11.96
C TYR A 123 -1.09 15.51 13.23
N GLU A 124 -1.05 14.81 14.37
CA GLU A 124 -1.51 15.36 15.65
C GLU A 124 -0.73 16.60 16.06
N GLN A 125 0.58 16.61 15.82
CA GLN A 125 1.41 17.80 16.03
C GLN A 125 0.92 18.96 15.14
N LEU A 126 0.64 18.72 13.85
CA LEU A 126 0.07 19.72 12.94
C LEU A 126 -1.29 20.23 13.43
N ALA A 127 -2.17 19.33 13.86
CA ALA A 127 -3.49 19.65 14.41
C ALA A 127 -3.40 20.52 15.67
N SER A 128 -2.48 20.19 16.58
CA SER A 128 -2.25 20.97 17.81
C SER A 128 -1.74 22.38 17.50
N MET A 129 -0.90 22.54 16.47
CA MET A 129 -0.44 23.85 16.01
C MET A 129 -1.59 24.67 15.41
N GLN A 130 -2.48 24.04 14.63
CA GLN A 130 -3.67 24.71 14.11
C GLN A 130 -4.61 25.13 15.24
N ALA A 131 -4.82 24.29 16.25
CA ALA A 131 -5.61 24.65 17.42
C ALA A 131 -4.98 25.82 18.21
N LEU A 132 -3.64 25.85 18.32
CA LEU A 132 -2.92 26.97 18.93
C LEU A 132 -3.09 28.26 18.13
N LEU A 133 -3.02 28.21 16.80
CA LEU A 133 -3.29 29.34 15.91
C LEU A 133 -4.71 29.88 16.10
N GLY A 134 -5.68 28.98 16.31
CA GLY A 134 -7.11 29.28 16.41
C GLY A 134 -7.85 28.78 15.17
N TYR A 135 -9.09 28.30 15.36
CA TYR A 135 -9.95 27.86 14.25
C TYR A 135 -10.75 29.02 13.65
N ASP A 136 -10.93 30.09 14.42
CA ASP A 136 -11.59 31.31 13.99
C ASP A 136 -10.71 32.56 14.18
N LYS A 137 -11.27 33.72 13.85
CA LYS A 137 -10.58 35.01 13.91
C LYS A 137 -10.38 35.58 15.32
N GLU A 138 -11.05 35.03 16.33
CA GLU A 138 -11.07 35.52 17.72
C GLU A 138 -10.34 34.57 18.70
N GLU A 139 -10.14 33.32 18.30
CA GLU A 139 -9.48 32.25 19.05
C GLU A 139 -7.96 32.21 18.87
N GLY A 140 -7.30 31.49 19.77
CA GLY A 140 -5.89 31.15 19.68
C GLY A 140 -4.94 32.35 19.69
N VAL A 141 -3.72 32.12 19.23
CA VAL A 141 -2.71 33.17 19.12
C VAL A 141 -3.09 34.20 18.05
N TYR A 142 -3.83 33.82 17.01
CA TYR A 142 -4.30 34.75 15.97
C TYR A 142 -5.28 35.77 16.52
N GLY A 143 -6.30 35.33 17.27
CA GLY A 143 -7.29 36.21 17.87
C GLY A 143 -6.69 37.17 18.91
N ASN A 144 -5.75 36.68 19.73
CA ASN A 144 -5.03 37.56 20.67
C ASN A 144 -4.24 38.65 19.93
N PHE A 145 -3.44 38.24 18.95
CA PHE A 145 -2.71 39.16 18.09
C PHE A 145 -3.62 40.17 17.39
N ARG A 146 -4.76 39.71 16.84
CA ARG A 146 -5.73 40.57 16.16
C ARG A 146 -6.29 41.65 17.07
N ARG A 147 -6.60 41.33 18.34
CA ARG A 147 -7.04 42.32 19.33
C ARG A 147 -5.98 43.38 19.60
N GLN A 148 -4.71 42.97 19.74
CA GLN A 148 -3.59 43.90 19.92
C GLN A 148 -3.38 44.80 18.69
N ALA A 149 -3.55 44.25 17.48
CA ALA A 149 -3.48 45.01 16.25
C ALA A 149 -4.64 46.04 16.12
N HIS A 150 -5.83 45.71 16.64
CA HIS A 150 -6.94 46.67 16.73
C HIS A 150 -6.64 47.78 17.75
N ALA A 151 -6.12 47.44 18.94
CA ALA A 151 -5.69 48.44 19.91
C ALA A 151 -4.64 49.41 19.33
N LEU A 152 -3.70 48.90 18.54
CA LEU A 152 -2.71 49.72 17.83
C LEU A 152 -3.36 50.66 16.80
N GLN A 153 -4.40 50.21 16.09
CA GLN A 153 -5.15 51.05 15.15
C GLN A 153 -5.96 52.14 15.86
N ASP A 154 -6.48 51.86 17.06
CA ASP A 154 -7.20 52.85 17.84
C ASP A 154 -6.26 53.95 18.35
N ILE A 155 -5.03 53.62 18.74
CA ILE A 155 -3.97 54.61 19.04
C ILE A 155 -3.74 55.54 17.85
N ALA A 156 -3.62 54.99 16.64
CA ALA A 156 -3.36 55.76 15.42
C ALA A 156 -4.45 56.85 15.23
N ARG A 157 -5.71 56.49 15.47
CA ARG A 157 -6.85 57.40 15.34
C ARG A 157 -6.92 58.43 16.47
N GLN A 158 -6.65 58.01 17.70
CA GLN A 158 -6.81 58.87 18.89
C GLN A 158 -5.67 59.88 19.06
N THR A 159 -4.46 59.56 18.62
CA THR A 159 -3.29 60.44 18.78
C THR A 159 -3.28 61.64 17.83
N GLN A 160 -4.10 61.63 16.78
CA GLN A 160 -4.21 62.72 15.78
C GLN A 160 -2.85 63.20 15.24
N HIS A 161 -1.85 62.32 15.18
CA HIS A 161 -0.48 62.64 14.76
C HIS A 161 -0.17 61.96 13.41
N PRO A 162 -0.14 62.70 12.29
CA PRO A 162 -0.09 62.11 10.94
C PRO A 162 1.08 61.15 10.72
N GLN A 163 2.27 61.47 11.24
CA GLN A 163 3.44 60.60 11.06
C GLN A 163 3.31 59.29 11.84
N LEU A 164 2.70 59.32 13.02
CA LEU A 164 2.50 58.11 13.81
C LEU A 164 1.44 57.23 13.15
N GLU A 165 0.35 57.84 12.68
CA GLU A 165 -0.68 57.14 11.92
C GLU A 165 -0.12 56.46 10.68
N ILE A 166 0.74 57.12 9.89
CA ILE A 166 1.40 56.53 8.72
C ILE A 166 2.26 55.32 9.10
N LEU A 167 3.06 55.42 10.17
CA LEU A 167 3.92 54.32 10.61
C LEU A 167 3.11 53.09 11.06
N LEU A 168 2.05 53.30 11.86
CA LEU A 168 1.13 52.24 12.28
C LEU A 168 0.37 51.64 11.08
N LEU A 169 0.01 52.51 10.13
CA LEU A 169 -0.38 52.26 8.74
C LEU A 169 0.45 51.15 8.07
N GLU A 170 1.71 51.50 7.87
CA GLU A 170 2.67 50.66 7.17
C GLU A 170 3.03 49.39 7.95
N LEU A 171 3.07 49.42 9.29
CA LEU A 171 3.21 48.20 10.10
C LEU A 171 2.11 47.17 9.77
N ARG A 172 0.85 47.60 9.83
CA ARG A 172 -0.30 46.74 9.49
C ARG A 172 -0.27 46.30 8.02
N ARG A 173 0.26 47.12 7.12
CA ARG A 173 0.43 46.78 5.70
C ARG A 173 1.47 45.68 5.49
N ARG A 174 2.68 45.84 6.04
CA ARG A 174 3.77 44.85 5.90
C ARG A 174 3.43 43.54 6.58
N GLU A 175 2.74 43.60 7.70
CA GLU A 175 2.18 42.43 8.36
C GLU A 175 1.24 41.66 7.42
N LYS A 176 0.24 42.33 6.83
CA LYS A 176 -0.69 41.69 5.90
C LYS A 176 0.00 41.18 4.64
N ASP A 177 0.96 41.93 4.11
CA ASP A 177 1.78 41.50 2.97
C ASP A 177 2.54 40.21 3.30
N PHE A 178 3.15 40.13 4.49
CA PHE A 178 3.79 38.90 4.97
C PHE A 178 2.78 37.76 5.08
N LEU A 179 1.62 37.97 5.71
CA LEU A 179 0.64 36.89 5.88
C LEU A 179 0.03 36.38 4.58
N LEU A 180 -0.01 37.23 3.54
CA LEU A 180 -0.51 36.85 2.22
C LEU A 180 0.55 36.14 1.37
N ARG A 181 1.81 36.57 1.45
CA ARG A 181 2.88 36.16 0.54
C ARG A 181 3.93 35.26 1.16
N LEU A 182 4.04 35.27 2.49
CA LEU A 182 4.97 34.50 3.30
C LEU A 182 6.45 34.80 2.99
N GLU A 183 6.74 35.98 2.43
CA GLU A 183 8.10 36.40 2.05
C GLU A 183 8.85 37.06 3.22
N PRO A 184 10.07 36.60 3.57
CA PRO A 184 10.83 37.13 4.71
C PRO A 184 11.15 38.63 4.65
N ASN A 185 11.23 39.23 3.46
CA ASN A 185 11.54 40.65 3.29
C ASN A 185 10.53 41.56 4.02
N TYR A 186 9.25 41.17 4.06
CA TYR A 186 8.23 41.94 4.77
C TYR A 186 8.48 41.98 6.29
N LEU A 187 9.07 40.94 6.87
CA LEU A 187 9.44 40.92 8.29
C LEU A 187 10.58 41.89 8.59
N LEU A 188 11.58 41.99 7.70
CA LEU A 188 12.68 42.93 7.85
C LEU A 188 12.20 44.39 7.81
N ILE A 189 11.32 44.71 6.85
CA ILE A 189 10.73 46.05 6.74
C ILE A 189 9.83 46.34 7.96
N HIS A 190 9.07 45.36 8.42
CA HIS A 190 8.23 45.49 9.62
C HIS A 190 9.07 45.82 10.87
N GLN A 191 10.21 45.15 11.05
CA GLN A 191 11.14 45.41 12.15
C GLN A 191 11.73 46.84 12.12
N ASP A 192 12.08 47.34 10.94
CA ASP A 192 12.56 48.73 10.77
C ASP A 192 11.45 49.74 11.14
N LEU A 193 10.23 49.50 10.67
CA LEU A 193 9.07 50.34 11.00
C LEU A 193 8.76 50.35 12.50
N LEU A 194 8.90 49.21 13.19
CA LEU A 194 8.73 49.13 14.65
C LEU A 194 9.75 50.03 15.35
N SER A 195 11.03 49.92 14.99
CA SER A 195 12.11 50.71 15.58
C SER A 195 11.89 52.22 15.37
N ARG A 196 11.45 52.63 14.18
CA ARG A 196 11.09 54.03 13.89
C ARG A 196 9.89 54.51 14.71
N THR A 197 8.90 53.64 14.90
CA THR A 197 7.70 53.94 15.69
C THR A 197 8.06 54.13 17.17
N GLU A 198 8.90 53.26 17.72
CA GLU A 198 9.40 53.38 19.10
C GLU A 198 10.15 54.69 19.35
N LEU A 199 11.03 55.06 18.41
CA LEU A 199 11.76 56.33 18.45
C LEU A 199 10.81 57.54 18.38
N LEU A 200 9.83 57.51 17.48
CA LEU A 200 8.85 58.59 17.34
C LEU A 200 7.99 58.73 18.60
N ILE A 201 7.51 57.61 19.16
CA ILE A 201 6.71 57.61 20.40
C ILE A 201 7.51 58.23 21.55
N SER A 202 8.76 57.82 21.71
CA SER A 202 9.65 58.28 22.78
C SER A 202 9.97 59.77 22.65
N ALA A 203 10.15 60.26 21.42
CA ALA A 203 10.49 61.66 21.16
C ALA A 203 9.27 62.60 21.25
N GLN A 204 8.11 62.21 20.70
CA GLN A 204 6.97 63.10 20.51
C GLN A 204 5.87 62.96 21.58
N PHE A 205 5.88 61.88 22.36
CA PHE A 205 4.84 61.60 23.37
C PHE A 205 5.42 61.27 24.76
N PRO A 206 6.30 62.08 25.35
CA PRO A 206 6.99 61.74 26.61
C PRO A 206 6.02 61.40 27.76
N ASN A 207 4.89 62.11 27.85
CA ASN A 207 3.88 61.90 28.90
C ASN A 207 3.00 60.65 28.70
N LYS A 208 2.98 60.08 27.49
CA LYS A 208 2.20 58.87 27.14
C LYS A 208 3.08 57.71 26.65
N SER A 209 4.40 57.90 26.64
CA SER A 209 5.37 57.01 26.01
C SER A 209 5.26 55.59 26.58
N GLN A 210 5.18 55.46 27.91
CA GLN A 210 5.07 54.15 28.55
C GLN A 210 3.83 53.36 28.12
N GLU A 211 2.68 54.03 28.02
CA GLU A 211 1.41 53.42 27.59
C GLU A 211 1.48 52.98 26.11
N LEU A 212 1.90 53.90 25.23
CA LEU A 212 1.97 53.66 23.79
C LEU A 212 3.00 52.59 23.44
N LEU A 213 4.18 52.61 24.07
CA LEU A 213 5.20 51.58 23.90
C LEU A 213 4.73 50.23 24.45
N SER A 214 3.99 50.19 25.57
CA SER A 214 3.41 48.95 26.06
C SER A 214 2.47 48.30 25.04
N ILE A 215 1.62 49.09 24.38
CA ILE A 215 0.68 48.57 23.37
C ILE A 215 1.44 48.12 22.11
N LEU A 216 2.44 48.88 21.67
CA LEU A 216 3.29 48.50 20.54
C LEU A 216 4.04 47.18 20.81
N ASN A 217 4.60 47.03 22.02
CA ASN A 217 5.30 45.82 22.45
C ASN A 217 4.36 44.61 22.53
N GLN A 218 3.14 44.78 23.04
CA GLN A 218 2.14 43.73 23.05
C GLN A 218 1.79 43.28 21.62
N TYR A 219 1.55 44.23 20.71
CA TYR A 219 1.33 43.95 19.29
C TYR A 219 2.50 43.19 18.66
N GLN A 220 3.73 43.66 18.84
CA GLN A 220 4.93 42.99 18.30
C GLN A 220 5.07 41.58 18.85
N HIS A 221 4.88 41.40 20.17
CA HIS A 221 4.96 40.10 20.80
C HIS A 221 3.90 39.12 20.27
N GLY A 222 2.65 39.58 20.11
CA GLY A 222 1.59 38.78 19.51
C GLY A 222 1.89 38.40 18.07
N PHE A 223 2.40 39.34 17.26
CA PHE A 223 2.79 39.07 15.87
C PHE A 223 3.91 38.04 15.80
N ASN A 224 4.98 38.23 16.58
CA ASN A 224 6.12 37.30 16.62
C ASN A 224 5.70 35.91 17.09
N THR A 225 4.81 35.84 18.09
CA THR A 225 4.25 34.56 18.56
C THR A 225 3.49 33.87 17.43
N TYR A 226 2.60 34.60 16.73
CA TYR A 226 1.85 34.06 15.60
C TYR A 226 2.75 33.56 14.47
N ILE A 227 3.74 34.35 14.05
CA ILE A 227 4.72 33.97 13.03
C ILE A 227 5.51 32.74 13.46
N SER A 228 5.95 32.67 14.72
CA SER A 228 6.74 31.54 15.20
C SER A 228 5.99 30.22 15.12
N VAL A 229 4.67 30.23 15.36
CA VAL A 229 3.82 29.04 15.21
C VAL A 229 3.66 28.70 13.73
N LEU A 230 3.42 29.68 12.85
CA LEU A 230 3.34 29.47 11.40
C LEU A 230 4.63 28.89 10.82
N GLN A 231 5.79 29.39 11.22
CA GLN A 231 7.10 28.89 10.77
C GLN A 231 7.35 27.47 11.24
N LYS A 232 7.00 27.13 12.49
CA LYS A 232 7.08 25.77 13.02
C LYS A 232 6.14 24.81 12.29
N GLN A 233 4.92 25.26 11.98
CA GLN A 233 3.96 24.50 11.18
C GLN A 233 4.51 24.24 9.77
N GLY A 234 5.13 25.25 9.17
CA GLY A 234 5.63 25.26 7.80
C GLY A 234 4.78 26.18 6.91
N LEU A 235 5.43 27.20 6.33
CA LEU A 235 4.75 28.16 5.45
C LEU A 235 4.28 27.49 4.15
N ASP A 236 5.04 26.50 3.69
CA ASP A 236 4.75 25.63 2.55
C ASP A 236 4.99 24.15 2.88
N HIS A 237 4.88 23.26 1.88
CA HIS A 237 5.09 21.83 2.04
C HIS A 237 6.57 21.43 2.21
N SER A 238 7.51 22.38 2.14
CA SER A 238 8.95 22.15 2.21
C SER A 238 9.55 22.54 3.56
N GLN A 239 8.77 23.21 4.42
CA GLN A 239 9.21 23.72 5.71
C GLN A 239 8.45 23.11 6.89
N GLY A 240 9.06 23.16 8.07
CA GLY A 240 8.43 22.80 9.34
C GLY A 240 7.85 21.38 9.38
N VAL A 241 6.79 21.22 10.18
CA VAL A 241 6.07 19.94 10.32
C VAL A 241 5.46 19.46 9.00
N ARG A 242 5.02 20.38 8.12
CA ARG A 242 4.49 20.04 6.79
C ARG A 242 5.53 19.36 5.90
N SER A 243 6.80 19.78 5.97
CA SER A 243 7.90 19.10 5.27
C SER A 243 8.08 17.67 5.74
N GLU A 244 8.12 17.47 7.07
CA GLU A 244 8.26 16.15 7.66
C GLU A 244 7.10 15.22 7.29
N LEU A 245 5.87 15.74 7.29
CA LEU A 245 4.68 15.02 6.83
C LEU A 245 4.80 14.66 5.34
N HIS A 246 5.18 15.61 4.49
CA HIS A 246 5.37 15.37 3.06
C HIS A 246 6.41 14.28 2.79
N GLN A 247 7.56 14.32 3.47
CA GLN A 247 8.59 13.31 3.38
C GLN A 247 8.11 11.93 3.86
N LEU A 248 7.35 11.88 4.96
CA LEU A 248 6.72 10.64 5.44
C LEU A 248 5.72 10.08 4.43
N LYS A 249 4.88 10.93 3.80
CA LYS A 249 3.96 10.49 2.75
C LYS A 249 4.70 9.81 1.59
N ILE A 250 5.81 10.38 1.14
CA ILE A 250 6.64 9.79 0.08
C ILE A 250 7.28 8.48 0.56
N SER A 251 7.86 8.47 1.76
CA SER A 251 8.47 7.28 2.36
C SER A 251 7.48 6.12 2.45
N ILE A 252 6.31 6.36 3.04
CA ILE A 252 5.26 5.35 3.21
C ILE A 252 4.81 4.78 1.87
N ARG A 253 4.60 5.61 0.84
CA ARG A 253 4.20 5.15 -0.50
C ARG A 253 5.28 4.27 -1.13
N ASN A 254 6.54 4.70 -1.07
CA ASN A 254 7.66 3.94 -1.62
C ASN A 254 7.86 2.62 -0.86
N HIS A 255 7.78 2.66 0.48
CA HIS A 255 7.92 1.48 1.31
C HIS A 255 6.77 0.50 1.07
N PHE A 256 5.54 0.98 0.95
CA PHE A 256 4.40 0.14 0.58
C PHE A 256 4.60 -0.53 -0.79
N GLU A 257 5.12 0.20 -1.78
CA GLU A 257 5.43 -0.37 -3.10
C GLU A 257 6.47 -1.49 -2.99
N VAL A 258 7.52 -1.30 -2.17
CA VAL A 258 8.53 -2.33 -1.90
C VAL A 258 7.91 -3.57 -1.21
N VAL A 259 7.10 -3.38 -0.16
CA VAL A 259 6.39 -4.46 0.53
C VAL A 259 5.50 -5.24 -0.44
N SER A 260 4.69 -4.54 -1.22
CA SER A 260 3.77 -5.14 -2.18
C SER A 260 4.52 -5.95 -3.25
N LYS A 261 5.58 -5.36 -3.84
CA LYS A 261 6.41 -6.05 -4.85
C LYS A 261 7.10 -7.28 -4.27
N GLN A 262 7.66 -7.21 -3.06
CA GLN A 262 8.33 -8.35 -2.45
C GLN A 262 7.34 -9.49 -2.19
N LEU A 263 6.20 -9.21 -1.53
CA LEU A 263 5.18 -10.22 -1.26
C LEU A 263 4.61 -10.83 -2.55
N PHE A 264 4.45 -10.04 -3.60
CA PHE A 264 4.01 -10.53 -4.90
C PHE A 264 5.06 -11.42 -5.57
N ASN A 265 6.34 -11.01 -5.56
CA ASN A 265 7.44 -11.79 -6.13
C ASN A 265 7.63 -13.12 -5.40
N GLU A 266 7.52 -13.14 -4.08
CA GLU A 266 7.56 -14.38 -3.29
C GLU A 266 6.36 -15.29 -3.61
N ALA A 267 5.15 -14.73 -3.73
CA ALA A 267 3.98 -15.49 -4.12
C ALA A 267 4.09 -16.06 -5.56
N LEU A 268 4.74 -15.32 -6.47
CA LEU A 268 5.00 -15.76 -7.84
C LEU A 268 6.07 -16.86 -7.92
N SER A 269 7.17 -16.74 -7.17
CA SER A 269 8.25 -17.72 -7.20
C SER A 269 7.81 -19.08 -6.65
N GLU A 270 7.04 -19.07 -5.56
CA GLU A 270 6.37 -20.27 -5.05
C GLU A 270 5.47 -20.91 -6.10
N LYS A 271 4.64 -20.10 -6.79
CA LYS A 271 3.77 -20.60 -7.86
C LYS A 271 4.53 -21.22 -9.03
N GLN A 272 5.59 -20.56 -9.49
CA GLN A 272 6.38 -21.07 -10.62
C GLN A 272 6.96 -22.45 -10.31
N SER A 273 7.49 -22.64 -9.10
CA SER A 273 8.03 -23.94 -8.68
C SER A 273 6.94 -25.02 -8.69
N LEU A 274 5.76 -24.74 -8.12
CA LEU A 274 4.65 -25.68 -8.02
C LEU A 274 4.06 -26.06 -9.38
N ILE A 275 3.90 -25.09 -10.29
CA ILE A 275 3.43 -25.33 -11.65
C ILE A 275 4.41 -26.24 -12.39
N LEU A 276 5.72 -25.99 -12.28
CA LEU A 276 6.74 -26.81 -12.93
C LEU A 276 6.77 -28.22 -12.36
N THR A 277 6.67 -28.39 -11.03
CA THR A 277 6.58 -29.72 -10.40
C THR A 277 5.34 -30.49 -10.86
N CYS A 278 4.16 -29.85 -10.89
CA CYS A 278 2.94 -30.48 -11.40
C CYS A 278 3.07 -30.90 -12.87
N LEU A 279 3.67 -30.04 -13.71
CA LEU A 279 3.92 -30.33 -15.12
C LEU A 279 4.83 -31.56 -15.28
N VAL A 280 5.93 -31.63 -14.53
CA VAL A 280 6.85 -32.78 -14.53
C VAL A 280 6.14 -34.06 -14.10
N ILE A 281 5.28 -34.02 -13.09
CA ILE A 281 4.48 -35.18 -12.65
C ILE A 281 3.51 -35.63 -13.76
N ILE A 282 2.78 -34.70 -14.39
CA ILE A 282 1.84 -35.03 -15.47
C ILE A 282 2.58 -35.63 -16.69
N VAL A 283 3.72 -35.04 -17.08
CA VAL A 283 4.54 -35.52 -18.20
C VAL A 283 5.15 -36.89 -17.90
N SER A 284 5.66 -37.11 -16.69
CA SER A 284 6.24 -38.41 -16.29
C SER A 284 5.19 -39.52 -16.27
N ILE A 285 3.98 -39.25 -15.75
CA ILE A 285 2.86 -40.21 -15.78
C ILE A 285 2.44 -40.50 -17.23
N SER A 286 2.36 -39.48 -18.08
CA SER A 286 2.00 -39.64 -19.50
C SER A 286 3.04 -40.48 -20.23
N CYS A 287 4.33 -40.19 -20.05
CA CYS A 287 5.44 -40.96 -20.62
C CYS A 287 5.42 -42.42 -20.13
N PHE A 288 5.22 -42.64 -18.83
CA PHE A 288 5.10 -43.97 -18.26
C PHE A 288 3.92 -44.75 -18.84
N SER A 289 2.77 -44.10 -19.03
CA SER A 289 1.59 -44.73 -19.65
C SER A 289 1.84 -45.13 -21.11
N LEU A 290 2.54 -44.28 -21.88
CA LEU A 290 2.92 -44.57 -23.27
C LEU A 290 3.93 -45.71 -23.36
N LEU A 291 4.92 -45.74 -22.46
CA LEU A 291 5.90 -46.82 -22.37
C LEU A 291 5.22 -48.16 -22.02
N LEU A 292 4.28 -48.13 -21.07
CA LEU A 292 3.49 -49.31 -20.70
C LEU A 292 2.63 -49.81 -21.86
N LEU A 293 1.99 -48.90 -22.62
CA LEU A 293 1.28 -49.24 -23.85
C LEU A 293 2.19 -49.85 -24.91
N PHE A 294 3.39 -49.30 -25.09
CA PHE A 294 4.38 -49.82 -26.03
C PHE A 294 4.81 -51.24 -25.67
N VAL A 295 5.13 -51.51 -24.41
CA VAL A 295 5.51 -52.85 -23.92
C VAL A 295 4.36 -53.84 -24.04
N LEU A 296 3.12 -53.43 -23.72
CA LEU A 296 1.96 -54.31 -23.88
C LEU A 296 1.69 -54.61 -25.37
N ASN A 297 1.81 -53.63 -26.25
CA ASN A 297 1.58 -53.81 -27.68
C ASN A 297 2.63 -54.76 -28.30
N THR A 298 3.92 -54.62 -27.95
CA THR A 298 4.95 -55.53 -28.45
C THR A 298 4.70 -56.96 -27.99
N ARG A 299 4.36 -57.17 -26.70
CA ARG A 299 4.00 -58.49 -26.17
C ARG A 299 2.78 -59.09 -26.88
N ILE A 300 1.69 -58.33 -27.03
CA ILE A 300 0.46 -58.79 -27.70
C ILE A 300 0.73 -59.13 -29.18
N SER A 301 1.48 -58.28 -29.89
CA SER A 301 1.84 -58.48 -31.29
C SER A 301 2.67 -59.75 -31.50
N GLU A 302 3.70 -59.98 -30.67
CA GLU A 302 4.49 -61.21 -30.71
C GLU A 302 3.61 -62.46 -30.50
N HIS A 303 2.68 -62.40 -29.54
CA HIS A 303 1.76 -63.50 -29.26
C HIS A 303 0.77 -63.75 -30.40
N ILE A 304 0.18 -62.72 -31.02
CA ILE A 304 -0.72 -62.88 -32.17
C ILE A 304 0.02 -63.49 -33.37
N ILE A 305 1.26 -63.04 -33.64
CA ILE A 305 2.10 -63.59 -34.71
C ILE A 305 2.46 -65.06 -34.44
N SER A 306 2.63 -65.44 -33.17
CA SER A 306 2.88 -66.85 -32.80
C SER A 306 1.65 -67.74 -33.09
N ILE A 307 0.45 -67.26 -32.77
CA ILE A 307 -0.81 -67.97 -33.03
C ILE A 307 -1.09 -68.07 -34.53
N SER A 308 -0.85 -66.99 -35.29
CA SER A 308 -1.03 -67.00 -36.75
C SER A 308 -0.05 -67.97 -37.44
N ARG A 309 1.18 -68.11 -36.93
CA ARG A 309 2.14 -69.12 -37.38
C ARG A 309 1.65 -70.53 -37.12
N VAL A 310 1.13 -70.82 -35.93
CA VAL A 310 0.59 -72.16 -35.61
C VAL A 310 -0.64 -72.48 -36.45
N LEU A 311 -1.56 -71.52 -36.63
CA LEU A 311 -2.73 -71.67 -37.51
C LEU A 311 -2.33 -71.90 -38.97
N LYS A 312 -1.35 -71.15 -39.50
CA LYS A 312 -0.80 -71.39 -40.84
C LYS A 312 -0.19 -72.78 -40.95
N LYS A 313 0.53 -73.24 -39.93
CA LYS A 313 1.14 -74.58 -39.88
C LYS A 313 0.07 -75.68 -39.85
N CYS A 314 -0.99 -75.54 -39.06
CA CYS A 314 -2.10 -76.49 -39.06
C CYS A 314 -2.88 -76.49 -40.39
N CYS A 315 -3.11 -75.33 -41.01
CA CYS A 315 -3.72 -75.25 -42.33
C CYS A 315 -2.85 -75.89 -43.41
N SER A 316 -1.53 -75.71 -43.39
CA SER A 316 -0.63 -76.35 -44.36
C SER A 316 -0.55 -77.87 -44.14
N THR A 317 -0.52 -78.35 -42.90
CA THR A 317 -0.57 -79.79 -42.59
C THR A 317 -1.91 -80.42 -43.00
N ARG A 318 -3.03 -79.71 -42.83
CA ARG A 318 -4.36 -80.17 -43.31
C ARG A 318 -4.44 -80.19 -44.84
N ARG A 319 -3.78 -79.25 -45.52
CA ARG A 319 -3.70 -79.22 -47.00
C ARG A 319 -2.91 -80.42 -47.54
N LEU A 320 -1.78 -80.74 -46.91
CA LEU A 320 -0.96 -81.92 -47.26
C LEU A 320 -1.71 -83.26 -47.01
N LEU A 321 -2.53 -83.33 -45.96
CA LEU A 321 -3.39 -84.51 -45.69
C LEU A 321 -4.56 -84.67 -46.67
N ASN A 322 -5.00 -83.59 -47.32
CA ASN A 322 -6.03 -83.64 -48.37
C ASN A 322 -5.44 -83.95 -49.76
N GLU A 323 -4.18 -83.57 -50.02
CA GLU A 323 -3.49 -83.91 -51.28
C GLU A 323 -2.97 -85.36 -51.33
N GLY A 324 -2.79 -86.01 -50.17
CA GLY A 324 -2.42 -87.44 -50.08
C GLY A 324 -3.58 -88.44 -50.16
N LYS A 325 -4.78 -87.99 -50.55
CA LYS A 325 -6.01 -88.82 -50.67
C LYS A 325 -6.52 -89.01 -52.10
N HIS A 326 -5.72 -88.70 -53.12
CA HIS A 326 -6.04 -88.98 -54.51
C HIS A 326 -5.08 -90.01 -55.11
#